data_AF-A0A6L5FZR9-F1
#
_entry.id   AF-A0A6L5FZR9-F1
#
_cell.length_a   1.000
_cell.length_b   1.000
_cell.length_c   1.000
_cell.angle_alpha   90.00
_cell.angle_beta   90.00
_cell.angle_gamma   90.00
#
_symmetry.space_group_name_H-M   'P 1'
#
loop_
_entity.id
_entity.type
_entity.pdbx_description
1 polymer ?
#
loop_
_entity_poly.entity_id
_entity_poly.type
_entity_poly.pdbx_seq_one_letter_code
_entity_poly.pdbx_strand_id
1 'polypeptide(L)'
;MNQLPRNMREALAANARTKLVFACSPEDGDHLERHYEPHLTAHDLHNLAAFQVACRPCVGASHGPAFTFTTEPLGSPERSAASVRNASAARFAYLRQDVETRSPTASRKPGPTSCRRAPSRERPCAPSGDPRSVLWSVPWSVPWSVP
;
A
#
# COMPACT_ATOMS: atom_id res chain seq x y z
N MET A 1 12.74 -7.09 -0.56
CA MET A 1 12.42 -5.67 -0.23
C MET A 1 12.78 -5.40 1.21
N ASN A 2 14.01 -5.02 1.56
CA ASN A 2 14.40 -4.82 2.97
C ASN A 2 13.97 -3.45 3.56
N GLN A 3 13.35 -2.59 2.74
CA GLN A 3 12.88 -1.27 3.18
C GLN A 3 11.58 -1.32 4.00
N LEU A 4 10.87 -2.45 3.99
CA LEU A 4 9.58 -2.61 4.65
C LEU A 4 9.56 -3.88 5.50
N PRO A 5 8.93 -3.85 6.69
CA PRO A 5 8.71 -5.06 7.47
C PRO A 5 7.82 -6.04 6.71
N ARG A 6 8.00 -7.34 6.97
CA ARG A 6 7.41 -8.43 6.18
C ARG A 6 5.89 -8.30 5.98
N ASN A 7 5.17 -7.95 7.03
CA ASN A 7 3.72 -7.75 6.99
C ASN A 7 3.29 -6.64 6.02
N MET A 8 4.00 -5.50 6.00
CA MET A 8 3.72 -4.42 5.06
C MET A 8 4.02 -4.85 3.62
N ARG A 9 5.09 -5.62 3.40
CA ARG A 9 5.43 -6.12 2.06
C ARG A 9 4.32 -6.98 1.48
N GLU A 10 3.81 -7.91 2.27
CA GLU A 10 2.72 -8.80 1.85
C GLU A 10 1.44 -8.00 1.58
N ALA A 11 1.12 -7.05 2.46
CA ALA A 11 -0.03 -6.17 2.26
C ALA A 11 0.10 -5.31 0.99
N LEU A 12 1.29 -4.75 0.71
CA LEU A 12 1.53 -3.94 -0.47
C LEU A 12 1.49 -4.79 -1.73
N ALA A 13 2.13 -5.97 -1.72
CA ALA A 13 2.16 -6.88 -2.86
C ALA A 13 0.75 -7.31 -3.30
N ALA A 14 -0.13 -7.57 -2.32
CA ALA A 14 -1.52 -7.96 -2.54
C ALA A 14 -2.43 -6.81 -3.01
N ASN A 15 -2.25 -5.59 -2.48
CA ASN A 15 -3.19 -4.49 -2.73
C ASN A 15 -2.72 -3.48 -3.78
N ALA A 16 -1.41 -3.28 -3.95
CA ALA A 16 -0.87 -2.35 -4.93
C ALA A 16 -1.04 -2.94 -6.34
N ARG A 17 -2.10 -2.49 -7.02
CA ARG A 17 -2.43 -2.95 -8.38
C ARG A 17 -1.42 -2.46 -9.41
N THR A 18 -0.98 -1.21 -9.29
CA THR A 18 0.12 -0.67 -10.09
C THR A 18 1.39 -0.67 -9.25
N LYS A 19 2.49 -1.17 -9.83
CA LYS A 19 3.79 -1.25 -9.17
C LYS A 19 4.84 -0.52 -10.00
N LEU A 20 5.58 0.37 -9.35
CA LEU A 20 6.69 1.12 -9.93
C LEU A 20 7.94 0.82 -9.11
N VAL A 21 9.02 0.40 -9.79
CA VAL A 21 10.28 0.02 -9.16
C VAL A 21 11.41 0.79 -9.84
N PHE A 22 12.23 1.46 -9.06
CA PHE A 22 13.52 2.00 -9.46
C PHE A 22 14.61 0.96 -9.20
N ALA A 23 15.85 1.24 -9.63
CA ALA A 23 17.00 0.39 -9.34
C ALA A 23 17.00 -0.10 -7.88
N CYS A 24 16.93 -1.41 -7.71
CA CYS A 24 16.81 -2.07 -6.41
C CYS A 24 18.02 -2.97 -6.13
N SER A 25 18.19 -3.40 -4.89
CA SER A 25 19.23 -4.38 -4.55
C SER A 25 18.92 -5.74 -5.22
N PRO A 26 19.92 -6.59 -5.48
CA PRO A 26 19.71 -7.91 -6.06
C PRO A 26 18.68 -8.76 -5.28
N GLU A 27 18.77 -8.78 -3.94
CA GLU A 27 17.81 -9.47 -3.07
C GLU A 27 16.38 -8.93 -3.21
N ASP A 28 16.23 -7.62 -3.44
CA ASP A 28 14.92 -7.01 -3.67
C ASP A 28 14.39 -7.36 -5.08
N GLY A 29 15.27 -7.44 -6.07
CA GLY A 29 14.99 -7.85 -7.45
C GLY A 29 14.40 -9.26 -7.52
N ASP A 30 15.03 -10.24 -6.87
CA ASP A 30 14.54 -11.64 -6.84
C ASP A 30 13.12 -11.75 -6.27
N HIS A 31 12.81 -10.93 -5.25
CA HIS A 31 11.48 -10.90 -4.69
C HIS A 31 10.45 -10.24 -5.60
N LEU A 32 10.87 -9.25 -6.40
CA LEU A 32 10.04 -8.44 -7.28
C LEU A 32 9.81 -9.08 -8.65
N GLU A 33 10.76 -9.86 -9.18
CA GLU A 33 10.75 -10.45 -10.52
C GLU A 33 9.45 -11.19 -10.85
N ARG A 34 8.91 -11.96 -9.90
CA ARG A 34 7.61 -12.67 -10.01
C ARG A 34 6.43 -11.75 -10.36
N HIS A 35 6.58 -10.44 -10.14
CA HIS A 35 5.60 -9.44 -10.52
C HIS A 35 5.87 -8.81 -11.89
N TYR A 36 6.99 -9.03 -12.55
CA TYR A 36 7.33 -8.38 -13.81
C TYR A 36 7.56 -9.39 -14.96
N GLU A 37 7.66 -10.67 -14.64
CA GLU A 37 7.64 -11.75 -15.62
C GLU A 37 6.43 -11.65 -16.58
N PRO A 38 6.62 -12.04 -17.85
CA PRO A 38 7.88 -12.48 -18.48
C PRO A 38 8.75 -11.34 -19.02
N HIS A 39 8.37 -10.08 -18.81
CA HIS A 39 8.94 -8.95 -19.57
C HIS A 39 10.23 -8.40 -18.97
N LEU A 40 10.38 -8.45 -17.65
CA LEU A 40 11.59 -8.00 -16.94
C LEU A 40 12.00 -9.04 -15.91
N THR A 41 13.30 -9.25 -15.81
CA THR A 41 13.95 -10.19 -14.90
C THR A 41 14.50 -9.48 -13.66
N ALA A 42 14.92 -10.23 -12.66
CA ALA A 42 15.63 -9.70 -11.50
C ALA A 42 16.90 -8.92 -11.90
N HIS A 43 17.57 -9.35 -12.98
CA HIS A 43 18.74 -8.66 -13.54
C HIS A 43 18.38 -7.27 -14.07
N ASP A 44 17.29 -7.17 -14.83
CA ASP A 44 16.83 -5.90 -15.39
C ASP A 44 16.43 -4.92 -14.29
N LEU A 45 15.78 -5.41 -13.23
CA LEU A 45 15.33 -4.59 -12.10
C LEU A 45 16.48 -4.00 -11.28
N HIS A 46 17.58 -4.73 -11.08
CA HIS A 46 18.75 -4.20 -10.37
C HIS A 46 19.60 -3.27 -11.23
N ASN A 47 19.54 -3.39 -12.56
CA ASN A 47 20.39 -2.65 -13.50
C ASN A 47 19.67 -1.46 -14.17
N LEU A 48 18.55 -1.01 -13.60
CA LEU A 48 17.86 0.19 -14.07
C LEU A 48 18.77 1.42 -13.98
N ALA A 49 18.81 2.22 -15.03
CA ALA A 49 19.57 3.46 -15.06
C ALA A 49 18.99 4.51 -14.10
N ALA A 50 19.75 5.59 -13.86
CA ALA A 50 19.26 6.73 -13.10
C ALA A 50 17.96 7.27 -13.72
N PHE A 51 16.96 7.49 -12.87
CA PHE A 51 15.61 7.93 -13.27
C PHE A 51 14.83 6.94 -14.15
N GLN A 52 15.34 5.73 -14.39
CA GLN A 52 14.59 4.69 -15.08
C GLN A 52 13.70 3.92 -14.09
N VAL A 53 12.50 3.58 -14.53
CA VAL A 53 11.47 2.93 -13.74
C VAL A 53 10.93 1.72 -14.50
N ALA A 54 10.86 0.58 -13.83
CA ALA A 54 10.07 -0.57 -14.25
C ALA A 54 8.62 -0.44 -13.74
N CYS A 55 7.68 -0.48 -14.67
CA CYS A 55 6.26 -0.32 -14.41
C CYS A 55 5.49 -1.60 -14.71
N ARG A 56 4.66 -2.03 -13.76
CA ARG A 56 3.54 -2.94 -14.03
C ARG A 56 2.24 -2.17 -13.84
N PRO A 57 1.61 -1.71 -14.93
CA PRO A 57 0.39 -0.93 -14.84
C PRO A 57 -0.82 -1.83 -14.53
N CYS A 58 -1.81 -1.26 -13.86
CA CYS A 58 -3.17 -1.80 -13.83
C CYS A 58 -4.10 -0.81 -14.52
N VAL A 59 -4.67 -1.20 -15.67
CA VAL A 59 -5.58 -0.37 -16.48
C VAL A 59 -6.90 -1.11 -16.61
N GLY A 60 -8.02 -0.45 -16.33
CA GLY A 60 -9.35 -1.07 -16.42
C GLY A 60 -9.52 -2.31 -15.52
N ALA A 61 -8.94 -2.29 -14.32
CA ALA A 61 -8.89 -3.43 -13.38
C ALA A 61 -8.12 -4.68 -13.87
N SER A 62 -7.40 -4.59 -14.99
CA SER A 62 -6.52 -5.64 -15.49
C SER A 62 -5.05 -5.21 -15.43
N HIS A 63 -4.15 -6.16 -15.17
CA HIS A 63 -2.71 -5.91 -15.23
C HIS A 63 -2.23 -5.89 -16.68
N GLY A 64 -1.62 -4.78 -17.09
CA GLY A 64 -0.97 -4.67 -18.40
C GLY A 64 0.44 -5.28 -18.40
N PRO A 65 1.07 -5.39 -19.58
CA PRO A 65 2.46 -5.84 -19.69
C PRO A 65 3.40 -4.89 -18.95
N ALA A 66 4.48 -5.42 -18.42
CA ALA A 66 5.48 -4.58 -17.80
C ALA A 66 6.32 -3.85 -18.84
N PHE A 67 6.69 -2.61 -18.55
CA PHE A 67 7.49 -1.77 -19.42
C PHE A 67 8.38 -0.84 -18.59
N THR A 68 9.42 -0.29 -19.22
CA THR A 68 10.28 0.71 -18.58
C THR A 68 10.02 2.11 -19.14
N PHE A 69 10.15 3.13 -18.30
CA PHE A 69 10.15 4.53 -18.72
C PHE A 69 11.15 5.34 -17.89
N THR A 70 11.42 6.57 -18.30
CA THR A 70 12.30 7.50 -17.57
C THR A 70 11.51 8.63 -16.94
N THR A 71 11.81 8.94 -15.68
CA THR A 71 11.28 10.11 -14.99
C THR A 71 12.18 11.32 -15.23
N GLU A 72 11.61 12.52 -15.09
CA GLU A 72 12.41 13.74 -15.11
C GLU A 72 13.25 13.87 -13.82
N PRO A 73 14.49 14.38 -13.92
CA PRO A 73 15.28 14.68 -12.74
C PRO A 73 14.57 15.75 -11.90
N LEU A 74 14.68 15.63 -10.58
CA LEU A 74 14.15 16.65 -9.69
C LEU A 74 14.95 17.96 -9.89
N GLY A 75 14.24 19.08 -10.00
CA GLY A 75 14.86 20.41 -10.08
C GLY A 75 15.65 20.77 -8.82
N SER A 76 16.23 21.97 -8.81
CA SER A 76 16.99 22.46 -7.65
C SER A 76 16.13 22.39 -6.37
N PRO A 77 16.71 21.93 -5.24
CA PRO A 77 15.95 21.74 -4.01
C PRO A 77 15.46 23.07 -3.45
N GLU A 78 14.14 23.21 -3.28
CA GLU A 78 13.53 24.32 -2.56
C GLU A 78 13.56 24.05 -1.06
N ARG A 79 14.16 24.95 -0.28
CA ARG A 79 14.33 24.80 1.17
C ARG A 79 13.33 25.63 1.98
N SER A 80 12.60 26.55 1.33
CA SER A 80 11.58 27.35 1.98
C SER A 80 10.22 26.63 1.98
N ALA A 81 9.74 26.26 3.17
CA ALA A 81 8.41 25.67 3.33
C ALA A 81 7.27 26.59 2.83
N ALA A 82 7.46 27.91 2.84
CA ALA A 82 6.51 28.86 2.26
C ALA A 82 6.51 28.78 0.73
N SER A 83 7.69 28.73 0.11
CA SER A 83 7.84 28.55 -1.35
C SER A 83 7.24 27.21 -1.82
N VAL A 84 7.54 26.11 -1.12
CA VAL A 84 6.96 24.78 -1.41
C VAL A 84 5.43 24.82 -1.34
N ARG A 85 4.84 25.42 -0.30
CA ARG A 85 3.39 25.52 -0.15
C ARG A 85 2.77 26.36 -1.27
N ASN A 86 3.37 27.50 -1.61
CA ASN A 86 2.87 28.38 -2.68
C ASN A 86 2.97 27.70 -4.05
N ALA A 87 4.10 27.07 -4.37
CA ALA A 87 4.30 26.34 -5.62
C ALA A 87 3.37 25.12 -5.73
N SER A 88 3.18 24.38 -4.63
CA SER A 88 2.24 23.26 -4.58
C SER A 88 0.80 23.75 -4.75
N ALA A 89 0.42 24.85 -4.11
CA ALA A 89 -0.92 25.41 -4.24
C ALA A 89 -1.17 25.89 -5.68
N ALA A 90 -0.21 26.59 -6.28
CA ALA A 90 -0.33 27.06 -7.66
C ALA A 90 -0.47 25.93 -8.69
N ARG A 91 0.20 24.79 -8.47
CA ARG A 91 0.19 23.65 -9.41
C ARG A 91 -0.95 22.66 -9.18
N PHE A 92 -1.31 22.42 -7.92
CA PHE A 92 -2.16 21.28 -7.53
C PHE A 92 -3.38 21.66 -6.68
N ALA A 93 -3.49 22.89 -6.17
CA ALA A 93 -4.68 23.26 -5.42
C ALA A 93 -5.86 23.47 -6.36
N TYR A 94 -7.03 23.07 -5.87
CA TYR A 94 -8.32 23.39 -6.43
C TYR A 94 -9.07 24.29 -5.46
N LEU A 95 -10.01 25.10 -5.97
CA LEU A 95 -10.91 25.82 -5.09
C LEU A 95 -11.74 24.81 -4.29
N ARG A 96 -12.02 25.12 -3.03
CA ARG A 96 -12.79 24.25 -2.15
C ARG A 96 -14.13 23.84 -2.78
N GLN A 97 -14.80 24.79 -3.42
CA GLN A 97 -16.07 24.56 -4.13
C GLN A 97 -15.91 23.54 -5.26
N ASP A 98 -14.80 23.59 -6.02
CA ASP A 98 -14.50 22.62 -7.08
C ASP A 98 -14.19 21.24 -6.52
N VAL A 99 -13.50 21.16 -5.38
CA VAL A 99 -13.23 19.89 -4.68
C VAL A 99 -14.52 19.27 -4.17
N GLU A 100 -15.40 20.08 -3.59
CA GLU A 100 -16.72 19.66 -3.08
C GLU A 100 -17.64 19.22 -4.22
N THR A 101 -17.57 19.87 -5.38
CA THR A 101 -18.35 19.51 -6.57
C THR A 101 -17.80 18.28 -7.28
N ARG A 102 -16.47 18.13 -7.35
CA ARG A 102 -15.79 17.03 -8.05
C ARG A 102 -15.78 15.73 -7.24
N SER A 103 -15.82 15.80 -5.92
CA SER A 103 -15.87 14.62 -5.06
C SER A 103 -17.29 14.03 -5.10
N PRO A 104 -17.55 12.95 -5.87
CA PRO A 104 -18.84 12.32 -5.84
C PRO A 104 -18.87 11.55 -4.51
N THR A 105 -19.78 11.91 -3.61
CA THR A 105 -20.08 11.28 -2.29
C THR A 105 -19.68 12.12 -1.08
N ALA A 106 -20.62 13.00 -0.71
CA ALA A 106 -21.13 13.22 0.64
C ALA A 106 -20.57 12.33 1.77
N SER A 107 -20.17 12.97 2.87
CA SER A 107 -20.41 12.46 4.23
C SER A 107 -19.89 11.04 4.52
N ARG A 108 -18.59 10.90 4.81
CA ARG A 108 -18.24 10.14 6.02
C ARG A 108 -18.54 11.08 7.19
N LYS A 109 -19.75 10.99 7.76
CA LYS A 109 -19.92 11.43 9.15
C LYS A 109 -18.77 10.76 9.92
N PRO A 110 -17.98 11.48 10.75
CA PRO A 110 -17.18 10.77 11.73
C PRO A 110 -18.17 9.87 12.47
N GLY A 111 -18.02 8.55 12.31
CA GLY A 111 -18.76 7.60 13.13
C GLY A 111 -18.55 8.03 14.58
N PRO A 112 -19.56 7.88 15.46
CA PRO A 112 -19.44 8.34 16.83
C PRO A 112 -18.11 7.82 17.38
N THR A 113 -17.25 8.73 17.82
CA THR A 113 -16.05 8.41 18.57
C THR A 113 -16.54 7.54 19.72
N SER A 114 -16.40 6.22 19.60
CA SER A 114 -16.53 5.38 20.77
C SER A 114 -15.34 5.80 21.62
N CYS A 115 -15.60 6.63 22.62
CA CYS A 115 -14.71 6.76 23.75
C CYS A 115 -14.48 5.33 24.21
N ARG A 116 -13.33 4.77 23.83
CA ARG A 116 -12.85 3.48 24.29
C ARG A 116 -12.87 3.60 25.80
N ARG A 117 -13.91 3.00 26.42
CA ARG A 117 -14.08 2.95 27.86
C ARG A 117 -12.73 2.47 28.40
N ALA A 118 -12.09 3.29 29.23
CA ALA A 118 -10.88 2.88 29.93
C ALA A 118 -11.15 1.50 30.54
N PRO A 119 -10.22 0.52 30.44
CA PRO A 119 -10.42 -0.75 31.10
C PRO A 119 -10.59 -0.44 32.58
N SER A 120 -11.78 -0.72 33.12
CA SER A 120 -12.03 -0.65 34.56
C SER A 120 -11.02 -1.59 35.20
N ARG A 121 -10.00 -1.02 35.85
CA ARG A 121 -9.22 -1.73 36.85
C ARG A 121 -10.20 -2.17 37.92
N GLU A 122 -10.56 -3.45 37.89
CA GLU A 122 -10.92 -4.23 39.06
C GLU A 122 -11.26 -5.65 38.61
N ARG A 123 -10.31 -6.57 38.81
CA ARG A 123 -10.53 -7.87 39.50
C ARG A 123 -9.18 -8.41 39.98
N PRO A 124 -8.94 -8.54 41.29
CA PRO A 124 -7.96 -9.49 41.79
C PRO A 124 -8.61 -10.85 42.09
N CYS A 125 -7.99 -11.86 41.48
CA CYS A 125 -7.81 -13.26 41.88
C CYS A 125 -9.03 -14.19 42.09
N ALA A 126 -9.03 -15.28 41.33
CA ALA A 126 -9.49 -16.59 41.77
C ALA A 126 -8.37 -17.61 41.50
N PRO A 127 -7.98 -18.48 42.46
CA PRO A 127 -7.02 -19.54 42.20
C PRO A 127 -7.70 -20.87 41.82
N SER A 128 -7.01 -21.56 40.89
CA SER A 128 -6.92 -23.01 40.66
C SER A 128 -8.17 -23.84 40.30
N GLY A 129 -8.11 -24.50 39.13
CA GLY A 129 -8.97 -25.64 38.75
C GLY A 129 -8.69 -26.19 37.35
N ASP A 130 -7.78 -27.16 37.29
CA ASP A 130 -7.50 -28.28 36.33
C ASP A 130 -7.70 -28.16 34.79
N PRO A 131 -6.77 -28.70 33.95
CA PRO A 131 -6.74 -28.55 32.51
C PRO A 131 -7.33 -29.75 31.78
N ARG A 132 -8.43 -29.58 31.05
CA ARG A 132 -8.83 -30.46 29.93
C ARG A 132 -10.04 -29.90 29.19
N SER A 133 -10.01 -30.00 27.86
CA SER A 133 -11.03 -29.57 26.88
C SER A 133 -11.08 -28.04 26.69
N VAL A 134 -11.03 -27.46 25.49
CA VAL A 134 -11.74 -27.81 24.25
C VAL A 134 -10.90 -27.37 23.03
N LEU A 135 -10.93 -28.23 22.01
CA LEU A 135 -10.37 -28.06 20.67
C LEU A 135 -10.73 -26.71 20.03
N TRP A 136 -9.74 -26.07 19.42
CA TRP A 136 -9.98 -25.05 18.39
C TRP A 136 -10.28 -25.76 17.06
N SER A 137 -11.56 -25.99 16.77
CA SER A 137 -12.00 -26.35 15.43
C SER A 137 -12.57 -25.11 14.77
N VAL A 138 -11.92 -24.62 13.71
CA VAL A 138 -12.48 -23.64 12.78
C VAL A 138 -12.66 -24.35 11.43
N PRO A 139 -13.88 -24.71 11.01
CA PRO A 139 -14.12 -25.24 9.68
C PRO A 139 -14.29 -24.07 8.71
N TRP A 140 -13.29 -23.84 7.86
CA TRP A 140 -13.50 -23.09 6.63
C TRP A 140 -13.96 -24.08 5.56
N SER A 141 -15.24 -24.00 5.20
CA SER A 141 -15.77 -24.64 3.99
C SER A 141 -17.03 -23.91 3.59
N VAL A 142 -16.98 -23.18 2.49
CA VAL A 142 -18.15 -22.97 1.64
C VAL A 142 -17.69 -23.07 0.17
N PRO A 143 -18.33 -23.93 -0.63
CA PRO A 143 -18.00 -24.14 -2.04
C PRO A 143 -18.74 -23.12 -2.91
N TRP A 144 -18.11 -22.67 -3.99
CA TRP A 144 -18.82 -21.98 -5.08
C TRP A 144 -18.76 -22.84 -6.34
N SER A 145 -19.95 -23.25 -6.79
CA SER A 145 -20.20 -23.74 -8.14
C SER A 145 -21.56 -23.22 -8.63
N VAL A 146 -21.46 -22.35 -9.65
CA VAL A 146 -22.27 -22.14 -10.87
C VAL A 146 -23.77 -21.82 -10.73
N PRO A 147 -24.42 -21.17 -11.73
CA PRO A 147 -24.61 -21.69 -13.10
C PRO A 147 -23.95 -20.89 -14.24
#